data_AF-A0A841IXA1-F1
#
_entry.id   AF-A0A841IXA1-F1
#
_cell.length_a   1.000
_cell.length_b   1.000
_cell.length_c   1.000
_cell.angle_alpha   90.00
_cell.angle_beta   90.00
_cell.angle_gamma   90.00
#
_symmetry.space_group_name_H-M   'P 1'
#
loop_
_entity.id
_entity.type
_entity.pdbx_description
1 polymer ?
#
loop_
_entity_poly.entity_id
_entity_poly.type
_entity_poly.pdbx_seq_one_letter_code
_entity_poly.pdbx_strand_id
1 'polypeptide(L)'
;MLKLALSVLPAGAATCFAAMGLSTSAPADVASMPSSLAAVQGVPTAPSSDHATLSSERTEYVRAPDGLFYVNAHVNGHLTRFVVDTGASVVVLNRDDAERLNVRFSDNNTAARIKTVGGPSAMRWAQIDTLTMAGKELAGVKAAVVETGIGVSLLGQNALSQFGTVTLRGNVLTIS
;
A
#
# COMPACT_ATOMS: atom_id res chain seq x y z
N MET A 1 25.68 19.26 43.63
CA MET A 1 27.04 19.43 43.09
C MET A 1 27.64 18.04 42.86
N LEU A 2 27.71 17.56 41.62
CA LEU A 2 28.76 16.63 41.21
C LEU A 2 28.90 16.69 39.69
N LYS A 3 30.03 17.26 39.24
CA LYS A 3 30.51 17.28 37.86
C LYS A 3 31.17 15.92 37.59
N LEU A 4 30.90 15.30 36.44
CA LEU A 4 31.82 14.33 35.85
C LEU A 4 32.07 14.73 34.40
N ALA A 5 33.34 14.91 34.09
CA ALA A 5 33.86 15.42 32.84
C ALA A 5 34.39 14.27 31.96
N LEU A 6 34.15 14.41 30.65
CA LEU A 6 35.08 14.24 29.54
C LEU A 6 35.86 12.91 29.38
N SER A 7 35.61 12.21 28.28
CA SER A 7 36.68 11.79 27.37
C SER A 7 36.18 11.64 25.93
N VAL A 8 36.99 12.17 25.02
CA VAL A 8 36.83 12.26 23.56
C VAL A 8 37.71 11.19 22.93
N LEU A 9 37.27 10.56 21.83
CA LEU A 9 38.12 10.20 20.70
C LEU A 9 37.28 9.81 19.46
N PRO A 10 37.39 10.50 18.31
CA PRO A 10 36.98 9.98 17.01
C PRO A 10 38.21 9.46 16.26
N ALA A 11 38.13 8.25 15.72
CA ALA A 11 39.13 7.67 14.83
C ALA A 11 38.45 7.23 13.53
N GLY A 12 39.00 7.65 12.38
CA GLY A 12 38.67 7.07 11.08
C GLY A 12 38.47 8.09 9.96
N ALA A 13 39.57 8.70 9.52
CA ALA A 13 39.64 9.42 8.25
C ALA A 13 39.58 8.40 7.08
N ALA A 14 38.70 8.64 6.11
CA ALA A 14 38.72 7.95 4.82
C ALA A 14 39.06 8.96 3.72
N THR A 15 40.23 8.77 3.15
CA THR A 15 40.89 9.62 2.15
C THR A 15 40.29 9.43 0.75
N CYS A 16 40.30 10.53 -0.02
CA CYS A 16 39.91 10.69 -1.42
C CYS A 16 40.37 9.60 -2.38
N PHE A 17 39.54 9.28 -3.39
CA PHE A 17 40.03 9.00 -4.75
C PHE A 17 39.03 9.53 -5.80
N ALA A 18 39.54 10.40 -6.67
CA ALA A 18 38.86 10.98 -7.81
C ALA A 18 38.86 9.99 -9.00
N ALA A 19 37.78 9.97 -9.77
CA ALA A 19 37.82 9.56 -11.17
C ALA A 19 36.69 10.27 -11.94
N MET A 20 37.07 11.31 -12.67
CA MET A 20 36.26 11.92 -13.72
C MET A 20 36.15 10.94 -14.89
N GLY A 21 34.93 10.76 -15.41
CA GLY A 21 34.66 10.06 -16.66
C GLY A 21 33.54 10.77 -17.41
N LEU A 22 33.90 11.80 -18.19
CA LEU A 22 33.02 12.40 -19.19
C LEU A 22 32.91 11.42 -20.37
N SER A 23 31.70 11.03 -20.73
CA SER A 23 31.42 10.29 -21.95
C SER A 23 30.53 11.15 -22.84
N THR A 24 31.09 11.64 -23.95
CA THR A 24 30.41 12.45 -24.96
C THR A 24 30.26 11.62 -26.23
N SER A 25 29.04 11.29 -26.64
CA SER A 25 28.75 10.72 -27.95
C SER A 25 28.11 11.78 -28.86
N ALA A 26 28.77 12.04 -29.99
CA ALA A 26 28.32 12.92 -31.07
C ALA A 26 27.45 12.14 -32.09
N PRO A 27 26.68 12.83 -32.96
CA PRO A 27 25.61 12.25 -33.75
C PRO A 27 26.05 11.86 -35.17
N ALA A 28 25.33 10.94 -35.79
CA ALA A 28 25.39 10.69 -37.22
C ALA A 28 23.97 10.50 -37.77
N ASP A 29 23.45 11.57 -38.38
CA ASP A 29 22.42 11.54 -39.41
C ASP A 29 22.91 10.73 -40.62
N VAL A 30 22.03 9.93 -41.24
CA VAL A 30 21.90 9.85 -42.71
C VAL A 30 20.65 9.07 -43.13
N ALA A 31 19.96 9.65 -44.12
CA ALA A 31 19.26 9.01 -45.24
C ALA A 31 17.75 8.68 -45.14
N SER A 32 16.96 9.62 -45.67
CA SER A 32 16.16 9.53 -46.90
C SER A 32 15.12 8.40 -47.13
N MET A 33 13.92 8.89 -47.47
CA MET A 33 12.64 8.24 -47.85
C MET A 33 12.71 7.40 -49.16
N PRO A 34 11.65 6.64 -49.51
CA PRO A 34 10.55 7.25 -50.27
C PRO A 34 9.12 6.77 -49.90
N SER A 35 8.15 7.63 -50.21
CA SER A 35 6.71 7.36 -50.24
C SER A 35 6.32 6.49 -51.45
N SER A 36 5.36 5.57 -51.26
CA SER A 36 4.52 5.07 -52.37
C SER A 36 3.13 4.66 -51.87
N LEU A 37 2.12 5.07 -52.64
CA LEU A 37 0.68 4.89 -52.47
C LEU A 37 0.25 3.46 -52.82
N ALA A 38 -0.61 2.85 -52.00
CA ALA A 38 -1.63 1.90 -52.50
C ALA A 38 -2.76 1.75 -51.48
N ALA A 39 -3.94 2.24 -51.86
CA ALA A 39 -5.20 1.97 -51.21
C ALA A 39 -5.64 0.52 -51.47
N VAL A 40 -6.09 -0.18 -50.44
CA VAL A 40 -7.06 -1.27 -50.62
C VAL A 40 -8.06 -1.22 -49.46
N GLN A 41 -9.34 -1.06 -49.80
CA GLN A 41 -10.45 -1.22 -48.88
C GLN A 41 -10.83 -2.70 -48.82
N GLY A 42 -11.12 -3.20 -47.63
CA GLY A 42 -11.64 -4.56 -47.44
C GLY A 42 -12.16 -4.80 -46.02
N VAL A 43 -13.49 -4.81 -45.90
CA VAL A 43 -14.33 -5.54 -44.91
C VAL A 43 -14.17 -5.18 -43.40
N PRO A 44 -15.13 -4.47 -42.77
CA PRO A 44 -15.34 -4.60 -41.34
C PRO A 44 -16.10 -5.90 -41.06
N THR A 45 -15.36 -6.99 -40.87
CA THR A 45 -15.91 -8.18 -40.19
C THR A 45 -16.15 -7.78 -38.75
N ALA A 46 -17.35 -8.06 -38.23
CA ALA A 46 -17.80 -7.77 -36.88
C ALA A 46 -16.72 -8.12 -35.83
N PRO A 47 -16.61 -7.37 -34.72
CA PRO A 47 -15.78 -7.82 -33.61
C PRO A 47 -16.37 -9.12 -33.08
N SER A 48 -15.65 -10.20 -33.35
CA SER A 48 -15.80 -11.47 -32.64
C SER A 48 -15.79 -11.16 -31.15
N SER A 49 -16.79 -11.67 -30.43
CA SER A 49 -16.82 -11.68 -28.98
C SER A 49 -15.61 -12.47 -28.49
N ASP A 50 -14.48 -11.78 -28.33
CA ASP A 50 -13.31 -12.32 -27.68
C ASP A 50 -13.72 -12.66 -26.26
N HIS A 51 -13.58 -13.95 -25.95
CA HIS A 51 -13.93 -14.54 -24.69
C HIS A 51 -13.36 -13.67 -23.56
N ALA A 52 -14.26 -13.17 -22.72
CA ALA A 52 -13.91 -12.62 -21.41
C ALA A 52 -13.14 -13.70 -20.66
N THR A 53 -11.83 -13.66 -20.84
CA THR A 53 -10.88 -14.37 -20.01
C THR A 53 -11.17 -13.82 -18.63
N LEU A 54 -11.62 -14.69 -17.72
CA LEU A 54 -11.68 -14.40 -16.30
C LEU A 54 -10.24 -14.14 -15.83
N SER A 55 -9.70 -12.97 -16.15
CA SER A 55 -8.50 -12.48 -15.53
C SER A 55 -8.90 -12.27 -14.08
N SER A 56 -8.38 -13.11 -13.18
CA SER A 56 -8.26 -12.77 -11.76
C SER A 56 -7.92 -11.27 -11.71
N GLU A 57 -8.79 -10.49 -11.05
CA GLU A 57 -8.72 -9.03 -10.99
C GLU A 57 -7.45 -8.62 -10.21
N ARG A 58 -6.31 -8.77 -10.87
CA ARG A 58 -4.99 -8.51 -10.33
C ARG A 58 -4.88 -7.01 -10.15
N THR A 59 -4.94 -6.58 -8.89
CA THR A 59 -4.83 -5.17 -8.55
C THR A 59 -3.40 -4.87 -8.10
N GLU A 60 -2.78 -3.87 -8.72
CA GLU A 60 -1.42 -3.45 -8.42
C GLU A 60 -1.41 -2.11 -7.69
N TYR A 61 -0.57 -2.01 -6.66
CA TYR A 61 -0.38 -0.83 -5.83
C TYR A 61 1.09 -0.47 -5.81
N VAL A 62 1.40 0.78 -6.17
CA VAL A 62 2.77 1.31 -6.14
C VAL A 62 3.08 1.84 -4.75
N ARG A 63 4.29 1.58 -4.27
CA ARG A 63 4.80 2.10 -2.99
C ARG A 63 4.74 3.62 -3.00
N ALA A 64 4.14 4.21 -1.98
CA ALA A 64 4.11 5.65 -1.80
C ALA A 64 5.49 6.20 -1.39
N PRO A 65 5.74 7.51 -1.53
CA PRO A 65 7.02 8.13 -1.18
C PRO A 65 7.44 7.96 0.29
N ASP A 66 6.48 7.75 1.19
CA ASP A 66 6.70 7.44 2.60
C ASP A 66 7.14 5.99 2.85
N GLY A 67 7.23 5.17 1.80
CA GLY A 67 7.63 3.79 1.84
C GLY A 67 6.49 2.80 2.11
N LEU A 68 5.24 3.26 2.28
CA LEU A 68 4.10 2.42 2.61
C LEU A 68 3.27 2.03 1.38
N PHE A 69 2.53 0.92 1.48
CA PHE A 69 1.56 0.53 0.47
C PHE A 69 0.17 0.88 0.96
N TYR A 70 -0.60 1.52 0.08
CA TYR A 70 -1.96 1.94 0.37
C TYR A 70 -2.95 1.26 -0.54
N VAL A 71 -4.08 0.87 0.03
CA VAL A 71 -5.22 0.30 -0.70
C VAL A 71 -6.49 1.05 -0.33
N ASN A 72 -7.44 1.09 -1.26
CA ASN A 72 -8.77 1.62 -1.00
C ASN A 72 -9.74 0.47 -0.87
N ALA A 73 -10.55 0.48 0.20
CA ALA A 73 -11.62 -0.47 0.43
C ALA A 73 -12.88 0.28 0.84
N HIS A 74 -14.04 -0.30 0.55
CA HIS A 74 -15.30 0.17 1.11
C HIS A 74 -15.54 -0.54 2.43
N VAL A 75 -15.73 0.22 3.50
CA VAL A 75 -16.07 -0.29 4.83
C VAL A 75 -17.44 0.23 5.20
N ASN A 76 -18.38 -0.68 5.43
CA ASN A 76 -19.79 -0.32 5.67
C ASN A 76 -20.33 0.66 4.60
N GLY A 77 -19.92 0.48 3.34
CA GLY A 77 -20.31 1.34 2.21
C GLY A 77 -19.50 2.64 2.02
N HIS A 78 -18.56 2.95 2.91
CA HIS A 78 -17.75 4.17 2.83
C HIS A 78 -16.33 3.87 2.34
N LEU A 79 -15.89 4.61 1.32
CA LEU A 79 -14.51 4.52 0.82
C LEU A 79 -13.52 4.94 1.92
N THR A 80 -12.55 4.07 2.18
CA THR A 80 -11.52 4.27 3.20
C THR A 80 -10.18 3.78 2.68
N ARG A 81 -9.14 4.55 3.00
CA ARG A 81 -7.76 4.23 2.65
C ARG A 81 -7.10 3.51 3.80
N PHE A 82 -6.42 2.42 3.49
CA PHE A 82 -5.67 1.60 4.45
C PHE A 82 -4.21 1.53 4.09
N VAL A 83 -3.35 1.43 5.10
CA VAL A 83 -2.00 0.89 4.93
C VAL A 83 -2.08 -0.63 4.96
N VAL A 84 -1.40 -1.30 4.04
CA VAL A 84 -1.24 -2.76 4.07
C VAL A 84 -0.23 -3.12 5.15
N ASP A 85 -0.66 -3.82 6.19
CA ASP A 85 0.19 -4.19 7.32
C ASP A 85 0.19 -5.71 7.53
N THR A 86 1.29 -6.34 7.12
CA THR A 86 1.49 -7.79 7.32
C THR A 86 1.86 -8.16 8.75
N GLY A 87 2.25 -7.19 9.57
CA GLY A 87 2.52 -7.37 11.01
C GLY A 87 1.26 -7.30 11.87
N ALA A 88 0.17 -6.69 11.39
CA ALA A 88 -1.10 -6.65 12.08
C ALA A 88 -1.89 -7.96 11.89
N SER A 89 -2.25 -8.63 12.99
CA SER A 89 -3.07 -9.85 12.93
C SER A 89 -4.54 -9.59 12.59
N VAL A 90 -5.04 -8.37 12.87
CA VAL A 90 -6.42 -7.94 12.62
C VAL A 90 -6.44 -6.59 11.91
N VAL A 91 -7.56 -6.24 11.28
CA VAL A 91 -7.82 -4.85 10.83
C VAL A 91 -7.76 -3.92 12.04
N VAL A 92 -7.04 -2.80 11.91
CA VAL A 92 -6.96 -1.78 12.95
C VAL A 92 -7.49 -0.47 12.39
N LEU A 93 -8.50 0.09 13.03
CA LEU A 93 -9.06 1.39 12.71
C LEU A 93 -8.51 2.44 13.67
N ASN A 94 -8.18 3.62 13.17
CA ASN A 94 -8.10 4.78 14.04
C ASN A 94 -9.51 5.17 14.52
N ARG A 95 -9.58 6.00 15.55
CA ARG A 95 -10.86 6.41 16.13
C ARG A 95 -11.76 7.15 15.14
N ASP A 96 -11.20 8.11 14.41
CA ASP A 96 -11.94 8.96 13.47
C ASP A 96 -12.59 8.13 12.35
N ASP A 97 -11.88 7.14 11.82
CA ASP A 97 -12.41 6.19 10.84
C ASP A 97 -13.47 5.30 11.47
N ALA A 98 -13.25 4.74 12.66
CA ALA A 98 -14.26 3.90 13.32
C ALA A 98 -15.61 4.63 13.49
N GLU A 99 -15.57 5.90 13.89
CA GLU A 99 -16.76 6.75 14.04
C GLU A 99 -17.39 7.09 12.68
N ARG A 100 -16.58 7.53 11.71
CA ARG A 100 -17.04 7.86 10.35
C ARG A 100 -17.70 6.67 9.64
N LEU A 101 -17.22 5.46 9.93
CA LEU A 101 -17.65 4.21 9.30
C LEU A 101 -18.80 3.53 10.06
N ASN A 102 -19.30 4.14 11.14
CA ASN A 102 -20.32 3.57 12.03
C ASN A 102 -19.96 2.17 12.54
N VAL A 103 -18.66 1.92 12.77
CA VAL A 103 -18.18 0.63 13.27
C VAL A 103 -18.49 0.54 14.76
N ARG A 104 -19.20 -0.52 15.16
CA ARG A 104 -19.54 -0.73 16.56
C ARG A 104 -18.33 -1.29 17.31
N PHE A 105 -17.87 -0.56 18.31
CA PHE A 105 -16.86 -1.02 19.26
C PHE A 105 -17.40 -0.93 20.69
N SER A 106 -16.98 -1.83 21.55
CA SER A 106 -17.49 -1.88 22.92
C SER A 106 -16.81 -0.79 23.77
N ASP A 107 -17.58 0.22 24.16
CA ASP A 107 -17.15 1.21 25.16
C ASP A 107 -17.11 0.62 26.58
N ASN A 108 -17.87 -0.46 26.81
CA ASN A 108 -18.08 -1.08 28.12
C ASN A 108 -17.03 -2.16 28.47
N ASN A 109 -16.14 -2.52 27.53
CA ASN A 109 -15.05 -3.43 27.82
C ASN A 109 -13.79 -2.63 28.18
N THR A 110 -13.09 -3.02 29.24
CA THR A 110 -11.82 -2.39 29.64
C THR A 110 -10.89 -2.35 28.43
N ALA A 111 -10.54 -1.13 27.98
CA ALA A 111 -9.64 -0.98 26.85
C ALA A 111 -8.32 -1.68 27.15
N ALA A 112 -7.93 -2.61 26.28
CA ALA A 112 -6.65 -3.26 26.38
C ALA A 112 -5.56 -2.23 26.04
N ARG A 113 -4.49 -2.17 26.82
CA ARG A 113 -3.32 -1.34 26.46
C ARG A 113 -2.46 -2.10 25.47
N ILE A 114 -2.26 -1.53 24.30
CA ILE A 114 -1.34 -2.03 23.29
C ILE A 114 -0.15 -1.08 23.14
N LYS A 115 1.05 -1.63 22.92
CA LYS A 115 2.21 -0.82 22.54
C LYS A 115 2.19 -0.65 21.02
N THR A 116 2.07 0.59 20.57
CA THR A 116 2.20 0.96 19.16
C THR A 116 3.55 1.66 18.96
N VAL A 117 3.91 1.92 17.70
CA VAL A 117 5.10 2.72 17.36
C VAL A 117 4.97 4.15 17.89
N GLY A 118 3.75 4.69 17.98
CA GLY A 118 3.46 5.99 18.59
C GLY A 118 3.41 5.99 20.12
N GLY A 119 3.70 4.85 20.78
CA GLY A 119 3.61 4.68 22.23
C GLY A 119 2.41 3.83 22.68
N PRO A 120 2.16 3.75 24.00
CA PRO A 120 1.02 3.02 24.53
C PRO A 120 -0.30 3.66 24.05
N SER A 121 -1.22 2.82 23.56
CA SER A 121 -2.54 3.25 23.14
C SER A 121 -3.62 2.36 23.74
N ALA A 122 -4.80 2.91 23.93
CA ALA A 122 -5.98 2.14 24.31
C ALA A 122 -6.57 1.50 23.06
N MET A 123 -6.92 0.22 23.17
CA MET A 123 -7.48 -0.60 22.11
C MET A 123 -8.83 -1.17 22.55
N ARG A 124 -9.82 -1.08 21.67
CA ARG A 124 -11.16 -1.67 21.84
C ARG A 124 -11.44 -2.65 20.70
N TRP A 125 -12.05 -3.78 21.02
CA TRP A 125 -12.50 -4.71 19.99
C TRP A 125 -13.74 -4.17 19.29
N ALA A 126 -13.79 -4.41 17.98
CA ALA A 126 -14.84 -3.96 17.10
C ALA A 126 -15.17 -5.01 16.03
N GLN A 127 -16.28 -4.80 15.35
CA GLN A 127 -16.64 -5.60 14.19
C GLN A 127 -17.08 -4.68 13.05
N ILE A 128 -16.48 -4.89 11.89
CA ILE A 128 -16.86 -4.27 10.63
C ILE A 128 -17.95 -5.16 9.99
N ASP A 129 -19.06 -4.55 9.59
CA ASP A 129 -20.19 -5.30 9.02
C ASP A 129 -19.83 -5.80 7.63
N THR A 130 -19.33 -4.91 6.76
CA THR A 130 -18.86 -5.23 5.42
C THR A 130 -17.54 -4.56 5.09
N LEU A 131 -16.65 -5.31 4.45
CA LEU A 131 -15.38 -4.81 3.91
C LEU A 131 -15.20 -5.32 2.49
N THR A 132 -15.24 -4.40 1.52
CA THR A 132 -15.24 -4.72 0.08
C THR A 132 -14.01 -4.11 -0.60
N MET A 133 -13.26 -4.93 -1.31
CA MET A 133 -12.06 -4.53 -2.05
C MET A 133 -11.86 -5.47 -3.25
N ALA A 134 -11.46 -4.91 -4.40
CA ALA A 134 -11.16 -5.68 -5.63
C ALA A 134 -12.25 -6.71 -5.97
N GLY A 135 -13.50 -6.27 -6.06
CA GLY A 135 -14.65 -7.12 -6.43
C GLY A 135 -15.10 -8.13 -5.37
N LYS A 136 -14.36 -8.29 -4.25
CA LYS A 136 -14.68 -9.21 -3.17
C LYS A 136 -15.23 -8.50 -1.94
N GLU A 137 -16.29 -9.05 -1.34
CA GLU A 137 -16.84 -8.60 -0.06
C GLU A 137 -16.54 -9.62 1.05
N LEU A 138 -16.16 -9.11 2.21
CA LEU A 138 -16.03 -9.85 3.47
C LEU A 138 -17.06 -9.31 4.46
N ALA A 139 -17.76 -10.21 5.15
CA ALA A 139 -18.75 -9.85 6.16
C ALA A 139 -18.23 -10.12 7.58
N GLY A 140 -18.63 -9.29 8.55
CA GLY A 140 -18.36 -9.51 9.97
C GLY A 140 -16.88 -9.52 10.35
N VAL A 141 -16.06 -8.68 9.69
CA VAL A 141 -14.60 -8.66 9.86
C VAL A 141 -14.24 -8.16 11.25
N LYS A 142 -13.51 -8.99 12.01
CA LYS A 142 -12.96 -8.61 13.30
C LYS A 142 -11.98 -7.46 13.15
N ALA A 143 -12.16 -6.42 13.96
CA ALA A 143 -11.28 -5.26 13.95
C ALA A 143 -10.94 -4.81 15.37
N ALA A 144 -9.94 -3.96 15.48
CA ALA A 144 -9.61 -3.22 16.68
C ALA A 144 -9.68 -1.72 16.39
N VAL A 145 -10.20 -0.94 17.31
CA VAL A 145 -10.12 0.53 17.28
C VAL A 145 -9.05 0.96 18.26
N VAL A 146 -8.14 1.82 17.81
CA VAL A 146 -7.13 2.44 18.67
C VAL A 146 -7.39 3.94 18.79
N GLU A 147 -7.25 4.46 20.01
CA GLU A 147 -7.54 5.87 20.30
C GLU A 147 -6.46 6.80 19.71
N THR A 148 -5.20 6.40 19.82
CA THR A 148 -4.04 7.20 19.39
C THR A 148 -2.94 6.30 18.82
N GLY A 149 -1.96 6.91 18.15
CA GLY A 149 -0.72 6.24 17.74
C GLY A 149 -0.69 5.66 16.32
N ILE A 150 -1.80 5.70 15.59
CA ILE A 150 -1.84 5.44 14.14
C ILE A 150 -2.57 6.58 13.42
N GLY A 151 -1.99 7.10 12.34
CA GLY A 151 -2.59 8.16 11.53
C GLY A 151 -3.51 7.66 10.43
N VAL A 152 -3.30 6.43 9.96
CA VAL A 152 -4.09 5.77 8.90
C VAL A 152 -4.46 4.38 9.39
N SER A 153 -5.68 3.95 9.10
CA SER A 153 -6.15 2.60 9.41
C SER A 153 -5.32 1.53 8.70
N LEU A 154 -5.18 0.35 9.32
CA LEU A 154 -4.32 -0.74 8.90
C LEU A 154 -5.15 -1.94 8.43
N LEU A 155 -4.84 -2.47 7.26
CA LEU A 155 -5.43 -3.70 6.75
C LEU A 155 -4.55 -4.88 7.18
N GLY A 156 -5.02 -5.60 8.19
CA GLY A 156 -4.30 -6.73 8.78
C GLY A 156 -4.54 -8.06 8.07
N GLN A 157 -3.82 -9.08 8.54
CA GLN A 157 -3.78 -10.41 7.95
C GLN A 157 -5.13 -11.14 7.91
N ASN A 158 -6.00 -10.93 8.89
CA ASN A 158 -7.33 -11.54 8.91
C ASN A 158 -8.23 -11.14 7.72
N ALA A 159 -7.98 -9.97 7.12
CA ALA A 159 -8.66 -9.51 5.92
C ALA A 159 -7.81 -9.81 4.67
N LEU A 160 -6.51 -9.49 4.70
CA LEU A 160 -5.60 -9.69 3.56
C LEU A 160 -5.61 -11.13 3.04
N SER A 161 -5.54 -12.12 3.93
CA SER A 161 -5.56 -13.55 3.55
C SER A 161 -6.86 -13.97 2.86
N GLN A 162 -7.94 -13.22 3.03
CA GLN A 162 -9.21 -13.51 2.39
C GLN A 162 -9.29 -12.85 1.01
N PHE A 163 -8.56 -11.78 0.74
CA PHE A 163 -8.58 -11.12 -0.58
C PHE A 163 -7.73 -11.84 -1.64
N GLY A 164 -7.01 -12.89 -1.25
CA GLY A 164 -6.24 -13.72 -2.17
C GLY A 164 -4.75 -13.67 -1.86
N THR A 165 -3.95 -13.79 -2.91
CA THR A 165 -2.49 -13.79 -2.81
C THR A 165 -1.97 -12.37 -2.74
N VAL A 166 -1.23 -12.05 -1.67
CA VAL A 166 -0.53 -10.77 -1.53
C VAL A 166 0.95 -10.96 -1.88
N THR A 167 1.41 -10.32 -2.96
CA THR A 167 2.80 -10.39 -3.42
C THR A 167 3.44 -9.02 -3.39
N LEU A 168 4.60 -8.90 -2.74
CA LEU A 168 5.40 -7.68 -2.73
C LEU A 168 6.69 -7.90 -3.53
N ARG A 169 6.89 -7.12 -4.60
CA ARG A 169 8.09 -7.16 -5.45
C ARG A 169 8.63 -5.74 -5.61
N GLY A 170 9.74 -5.44 -4.93
CA GLY A 170 10.34 -4.11 -4.94
C GLY A 170 9.37 -3.03 -4.45
N ASN A 171 8.89 -2.21 -5.38
CA ASN A 171 7.96 -1.10 -5.12
C ASN A 171 6.52 -1.37 -5.59
N VAL A 172 6.21 -2.63 -5.94
CA VAL A 172 4.87 -3.02 -6.38
C VAL A 172 4.33 -4.07 -5.42
N LEU A 173 3.10 -3.83 -4.94
CA LEU A 173 2.28 -4.79 -4.23
C LEU A 173 1.18 -5.26 -5.18
N THR A 174 0.97 -6.56 -5.28
CA THR A 174 -0.12 -7.17 -6.03
C THR A 174 -1.05 -7.92 -5.08
N ILE A 175 -2.36 -7.79 -5.31
CA ILE A 175 -3.40 -8.63 -4.70
C ILE A 175 -4.18 -9.31 -5.84
N SER A 176 -4.30 -10.65 -5.80
CA SER A 176 -4.90 -11.48 -6.87
C SER A 176 -5.55 -12.77 -6.38
#